data_AF-A0A661MDD4-F1
#
_entry.id   AF-A0A661MDD4-F1
#
_cell.length_a   1.000
_cell.length_b   1.000
_cell.length_c   1.000
_cell.angle_alpha   90.00
_cell.angle_beta   90.00
_cell.angle_gamma   90.00
#
_symmetry.space_group_name_H-M   'P 1'
#
loop_
_entity.id
_entity.type
_entity.pdbx_description
1 polymer ?
#
loop_
_entity_poly.entity_id
_entity_poly.type
_entity_poly.pdbx_seq_one_letter_code
_entity_poly.pdbx_strand_id
1 'polypeptide(L)'
;MEALFWWVRHVVFTLAGVFFLAFGIQVLVAAYRLREPFLFLMTFFASNLMILISAALLVVFLTRMIRKYLDIKKQQNKDVRLN
;
A
#
# COMPACT_ATOMS: atom_id res chain seq x y z
N MET A 1 14.24 17.80 -10.34
CA MET A 1 13.12 16.96 -10.79
C MET A 1 12.80 15.78 -9.86
N GLU A 2 13.61 15.49 -8.84
CA GLU A 2 13.38 14.34 -7.94
C GLU A 2 12.22 14.52 -6.94
N ALA A 3 11.93 15.76 -6.55
CA ALA A 3 10.81 16.07 -5.65
C ALA A 3 9.44 15.68 -6.24
N LEU A 4 9.26 15.86 -7.56
CA LEU A 4 8.05 15.45 -8.28
C LEU A 4 7.87 13.93 -8.26
N PHE A 5 8.95 13.18 -8.48
CA PHE A 5 8.89 11.71 -8.46
C PHE A 5 8.55 11.18 -7.05
N TRP A 6 9.02 11.85 -6.00
CA TRP A 6 8.72 11.51 -4.62
C TRP A 6 7.25 11.78 -4.24
N TRP A 7 6.71 12.91 -4.71
CA TRP A 7 5.30 13.28 -4.52
C TRP A 7 4.36 12.38 -5.33
N VAL A 8 4.65 12.14 -6.61
CA VAL A 8 3.87 11.25 -7.47
C VAL A 8 3.83 9.84 -6.90
N ARG A 9 4.95 9.34 -6.35
CA ARG A 9 4.98 8.04 -5.68
C ARG A 9 4.00 8.00 -4.50
N HIS A 10 3.97 9.03 -3.65
CA HIS A 10 3.04 9.10 -2.52
C HIS A 10 1.60 9.19 -2.98
N VAL A 11 1.30 10.03 -3.96
CA VAL A 11 -0.05 10.19 -4.52
C VAL A 11 -0.54 8.89 -5.13
N VAL A 12 0.26 8.21 -5.94
CA VAL A 12 -0.10 6.91 -6.54
C VAL A 12 -0.37 5.87 -5.46
N PHE A 13 0.41 5.85 -4.39
CA PHE A 13 0.24 4.90 -3.30
C PHE A 13 -1.03 5.16 -2.47
N THR A 14 -1.28 6.41 -2.12
CA THR A 14 -2.52 6.81 -1.43
C THR A 14 -3.74 6.52 -2.31
N LEU A 15 -3.67 6.87 -3.60
CA LEU A 15 -4.76 6.64 -4.54
C LEU A 15 -5.02 5.15 -4.76
N ALA A 16 -3.97 4.33 -4.91
CA ALA A 16 -4.07 2.89 -5.05
C ALA A 16 -4.69 2.23 -3.81
N GLY A 17 -4.31 2.69 -2.60
CA GLY A 17 -4.89 2.21 -1.35
C GLY A 17 -6.39 2.53 -1.24
N VAL A 18 -6.79 3.77 -1.54
CA VAL A 18 -8.21 4.19 -1.52
C VAL A 18 -9.01 3.44 -2.59
N PHE A 19 -8.45 3.27 -3.79
CA PHE A 19 -9.11 2.55 -4.89
C PHE A 19 -9.34 1.07 -4.55
N PHE A 20 -8.32 0.39 -4.01
CA PHE A 20 -8.46 -1.02 -3.60
C PHE A 20 -9.40 -1.19 -2.40
N LEU A 21 -9.44 -0.21 -1.48
CA LEU A 21 -10.38 -0.21 -0.37
C LEU A 21 -11.82 -0.09 -0.87
N ALA A 22 -12.09 0.86 -1.76
CA ALA A 22 -13.42 1.04 -2.36
C ALA A 22 -13.83 -0.17 -3.21
N PHE A 23 -12.90 -0.73 -3.98
CA PHE A 23 -13.11 -1.95 -4.77
C PHE A 23 -13.46 -3.15 -3.88
N GLY A 24 -12.73 -3.32 -2.77
CA GLY A 24 -13.02 -4.37 -1.82
C GLY A 24 -14.39 -4.20 -1.15
N ILE A 25 -14.79 -2.97 -0.82
CA ILE A 25 -16.14 -2.69 -0.32
C ILE A 25 -17.21 -3.02 -1.37
N GLN A 26 -16.98 -2.71 -2.65
CA GLN A 26 -17.93 -3.10 -3.71
C GLN A 26 -18.08 -4.62 -3.82
N VAL A 27 -16.98 -5.37 -3.76
CA VAL A 27 -17.01 -6.84 -3.80
C VAL A 27 -17.71 -7.39 -2.55
N LEU A 28 -17.54 -6.73 -1.40
CA LEU A 28 -18.25 -7.08 -0.17
C LEU A 28 -19.77 -6.86 -0.29
N VAL A 29 -20.19 -5.73 -0.84
CA VAL A 29 -21.61 -5.43 -1.10
C VAL A 29 -22.21 -6.41 -2.13
N ALA A 30 -21.43 -6.81 -3.13
CA ALA A 30 -21.84 -7.83 -4.10
C ALA A 30 -22.02 -9.20 -3.42
N ALA A 31 -21.12 -9.57 -2.51
CA ALA A 31 -21.23 -10.79 -1.70
C ALA A 31 -22.51 -10.78 -0.86
N TYR A 32 -22.86 -9.65 -0.26
CA TYR A 32 -24.08 -9.47 0.54
C TYR A 32 -25.38 -9.67 -0.25
N ARG A 33 -25.36 -9.54 -1.57
CA ARG A 33 -26.52 -9.82 -2.43
C ARG A 33 -26.65 -11.30 -2.81
N LEU A 34 -25.66 -12.15 -2.51
CA LEU A 34 -25.74 -13.58 -2.77
C LEU A 34 -26.48 -14.29 -1.64
N ARG A 35 -27.50 -15.07 -2.03
CA ARG A 35 -28.40 -15.80 -1.13
C ARG A 35 -27.75 -17.03 -0.50
N GLU A 36 -26.63 -17.49 -1.05
CA GLU A 36 -25.90 -18.69 -0.66
C GLU A 36 -24.74 -18.35 0.30
N PRO A 37 -24.76 -18.86 1.55
CA PRO A 37 -23.82 -18.46 2.60
C PRO A 37 -22.36 -18.82 2.29
N PHE A 38 -22.13 -19.86 1.49
CA PHE A 38 -20.78 -20.29 1.10
C PHE A 38 -20.13 -19.32 0.09
N LEU A 39 -20.89 -18.88 -0.91
CA LEU A 39 -20.43 -17.90 -1.90
C LEU A 39 -20.24 -16.51 -1.28
N PHE A 40 -21.08 -16.16 -0.29
CA PHE A 40 -20.88 -14.97 0.54
C PHE A 40 -19.50 -14.99 1.21
N LEU A 41 -19.18 -16.08 1.92
CA LEU A 41 -17.93 -16.19 2.65
C LEU A 41 -16.71 -16.17 1.72
N MET A 42 -16.76 -16.90 0.59
CA MET A 42 -15.69 -16.91 -0.41
C MET A 42 -15.40 -15.51 -0.96
N THR A 43 -16.45 -14.77 -1.32
CA THR A 43 -16.33 -13.44 -1.93
C THR A 43 -15.90 -12.40 -0.90
N PHE A 44 -16.39 -12.51 0.34
CA PHE A 44 -15.95 -11.72 1.49
C PHE A 44 -14.45 -11.91 1.74
N PHE A 45 -14.01 -13.17 1.81
CA PHE A 45 -12.62 -13.48 2.12
C PHE A 45 -11.67 -13.05 0.98
N ALA A 46 -12.07 -13.28 -0.28
CA ALA A 46 -11.33 -12.83 -1.45
C ALA A 46 -11.17 -11.30 -1.49
N SER A 47 -12.24 -10.56 -1.19
CA SER A 47 -12.19 -9.10 -1.12
C SER A 47 -11.22 -8.60 -0.04
N ASN A 48 -11.32 -9.15 1.18
CA ASN A 48 -10.41 -8.79 2.28
C ASN A 48 -8.96 -9.14 1.96
N LEU A 49 -8.70 -10.29 1.32
CA LEU A 49 -7.36 -10.67 0.86
C LEU A 49 -6.83 -9.70 -0.20
N MET A 50 -7.69 -9.26 -1.11
CA MET A 50 -7.34 -8.28 -2.15
C MET A 50 -6.97 -6.92 -1.54
N ILE A 51 -7.74 -6.44 -0.56
CA ILE A 51 -7.40 -5.25 0.23
C ILE A 51 -6.05 -5.44 0.95
N LEU A 52 -5.85 -6.60 1.58
CA LEU A 52 -4.67 -6.89 2.40
C LEU A 52 -3.39 -7.00 1.55
N ILE A 53 -3.45 -7.64 0.38
CA ILE A 53 -2.32 -7.73 -0.56
C ILE A 53 -1.94 -6.34 -1.09
N SER A 54 -2.94 -5.52 -1.44
CA SER A 54 -2.68 -4.15 -1.89
C SER A 54 -2.02 -3.30 -0.81
N ALA A 55 -2.55 -3.35 0.42
CA ALA A 55 -1.96 -2.68 1.58
C ALA A 55 -0.55 -3.20 1.89
N ALA A 56 -0.32 -4.51 1.81
CA ALA A 56 0.98 -5.12 2.07
C ALA A 56 2.04 -4.69 1.04
N LEU A 57 1.69 -4.68 -0.26
CA LEU A 57 2.58 -4.19 -1.32
C LEU A 57 2.96 -2.71 -1.09
N LEU A 58 1.98 -1.91 -0.71
CA LEU A 58 2.13 -0.53 -0.26
C LEU A 58 3.17 -0.39 0.85
N VAL A 59 2.98 -1.13 1.94
CA VAL A 59 3.84 -1.09 3.13
C VAL A 59 5.24 -1.56 2.80
N VAL A 60 5.40 -2.67 2.07
CA VAL A 60 6.72 -3.20 1.67
C VAL A 60 7.49 -2.17 0.86
N PHE A 61 6.81 -1.49 -0.06
CA PHE A 61 7.43 -0.48 -0.90
C PHE A 61 7.87 0.76 -0.10
N LEU A 62 6.99 1.28 0.76
CA LEU A 62 7.27 2.38 1.68
C LEU A 62 8.47 2.05 2.59
N THR A 63 8.48 0.83 3.14
CA THR A 63 9.55 0.39 4.06
C THR A 63 10.90 0.30 3.34
N ARG A 64 10.95 -0.20 2.10
CA ARG A 64 12.17 -0.20 1.29
C ARG A 64 12.68 1.21 0.99
N MET A 65 11.78 2.15 0.72
CA MET A 65 12.12 3.54 0.44
C MET A 65 12.69 4.25 1.66
N ILE A 66 12.08 4.08 2.83
CA ILE A 66 12.55 4.71 4.08
C ILE A 66 13.93 4.18 4.48
N ARG A 67 14.19 2.87 4.35
CA ARG A 67 15.50 2.29 4.65
C ARG A 67 16.61 2.88 3.77
N LYS A 68 16.36 3.01 2.46
CA LYS A 68 17.29 3.67 1.53
C LYS A 68 17.57 5.12 1.92
N TYR A 69 16.55 5.88 2.30
CA TYR A 69 16.72 7.27 2.74
C TYR A 69 17.50 7.39 4.05
N LEU A 70 17.28 6.46 4.99
CA LEU A 70 17.99 6.44 6.27
C LEU A 70 19.47 6.13 6.07
N ASP A 71 19.82 5.20 5.17
CA ASP A 71 21.22 4.90 4.84
C ASP A 71 21.95 6.10 4.23
N ILE A 72 21.30 6.83 3.32
CA ILE A 72 21.87 8.05 2.71
C ILE A 72 22.14 9.12 3.78
N LYS A 73 21.19 9.34 4.71
CA LYS A 73 21.37 10.30 5.82
C LYS A 73 22.47 9.89 6.80
N LYS A 74 22.67 8.58 6.98
CA LYS A 74 23.68 8.03 7.90
C LYS A 74 25.10 8.18 7.35
N GLN A 75 25.29 8.08 6.02
CA GLN A 75 26.57 8.39 5.37
C GLN A 75 26.93 9.87 5.53
N GLN A 76 25.98 10.77 5.25
CA GLN A 76 26.26 12.21 5.29
C GLN A 76 26.70 12.71 6.69
N ASN A 77 26.09 12.19 7.77
CA ASN A 77 26.49 12.54 9.14
C ASN A 77 27.86 11.94 9.55
N LYS A 78 28.32 10.89 8.86
CA LYS A 78 29.65 10.30 9.11
C LYS A 78 30.76 11.12 8.46
N ASP A 79 30.53 11.62 7.25
CA ASP A 79 31.49 12.46 6.52
C ASP A 79 31.71 13.84 7.19
N VAL A 80 30.67 14.40 7.82
CA VAL A 80 30.75 15.67 8.58
C VAL A 80 31.46 15.50 9.94
N ARG A 81 31.61 14.27 10.44
CA ARG A 81 32.28 13.98 11.72
C ARG A 81 33.76 13.59 11.56
N LEU A 82 34.23 13.40 10.33
CA LEU A 82 35.60 13.02 9.98
C LEU A 82 36.40 14.17 9.32
N ASN A 83 35.74 15.31 9.04
CA ASN A 83 36.37 16.61 8.78
C ASN A 83 36.30 17.48 10.04
#